data_AF-A0AA48KB59-F1
#
_entry.id   AF-A0AA48KB59-F1
#
_cell.length_a   1.000
_cell.length_b   1.000
_cell.length_c   1.000
_cell.angle_alpha   90.00
_cell.angle_beta   90.00
_cell.angle_gamma   90.00
#
_symmetry.space_group_name_H-M   'P 1'
#
loop_
_entity.id
_entity.type
_entity.pdbx_description
1 polymer ?
#
loop_
_entity_poly.entity_id
_entity_poly.type
_entity_poly.pdbx_seq_one_letter_code
_entity_poly.pdbx_strand_id
1 'polypeptide(L)'
;MVRLLLTLLLCLPALAGPVTGRVTDGERGLEGVRVYPDRPVRVRPGAHPPVAFTGAGGDFTLDLDPADTDVVVEKPGFQRDLVPRGELGSPVVLGRAPAHRKEKVLVVRLDFPDQAPLRTDAELRALFFGRGPGEATAANYFYEISKGSLELEEGAFLHLADTVHPAPRTDAQRGELVAWVLARLKTLDLKPFDRVNNRTGLPVPDGKPDHLWIVPPGPPGTVTQSRKELTAICLLEPLPWNRSVQWPAVFFTDETPLGFVVHEALHAMGENRVDDFYLDSRHPLTAGAWDVMDAGMFRGWDRFHPGAGPWQEDTAYSPSQPMGWVRTDLWYHGAFRDTVATRVVRRTWEGWMDPLERAPRDLPQRLVIPDPRRRGRFWELDVRRPLGFDRGRVGGRWGPGFEGLVVARVDPGLLTRGEPKGPVRILDAHPGTPEPPAPSYPGGRWQLDDAAYNLGPGEVPAGRDGPLAWDVLEADASGRLRIRVVLK
;
A
#
# COMPACT_ATOMS: atom_id res chain seq x y z
N MET A 1 48.01 -17.06 27.86
CA MET A 1 47.53 -17.16 26.45
C MET A 1 46.17 -17.87 26.33
N VAL A 2 45.24 -17.74 27.30
CA VAL A 2 43.92 -18.42 27.27
C VAL A 2 42.74 -17.43 27.16
N ARG A 3 43.00 -16.11 27.22
CA ARG A 3 41.96 -15.07 27.18
C ARG A 3 41.74 -14.41 25.81
N LEU A 4 42.50 -14.78 24.77
CA LEU A 4 42.31 -14.24 23.41
C LEU A 4 41.50 -15.15 22.48
N LEU A 5 41.22 -16.40 22.88
CA LEU A 5 40.45 -17.36 22.07
C LEU A 5 38.93 -17.31 22.31
N LEU A 6 38.48 -16.70 23.41
CA LEU A 6 37.05 -16.57 23.73
C LEU A 6 36.36 -15.38 23.04
N THR A 7 37.12 -14.37 22.60
CA THR A 7 36.58 -13.19 21.92
C THR A 7 36.53 -13.33 20.39
N LEU A 8 37.22 -14.33 19.82
CA LEU A 8 37.22 -14.60 18.37
C LEU A 8 36.14 -15.60 17.92
N LEU A 9 35.37 -16.16 18.85
CA LEU A 9 34.31 -17.14 18.59
C LEU A 9 32.89 -16.53 18.45
N LEU A 10 32.77 -15.20 18.50
CA LEU A 10 31.47 -14.48 18.43
C LEU A 10 31.17 -13.84 17.07
N CYS A 11 31.98 -14.08 16.04
CA CYS A 11 31.72 -13.60 14.67
C CYS A 11 31.75 -14.74 13.65
N LEU A 12 31.14 -15.89 13.96
CA LEU A 12 30.72 -16.78 12.88
C LEU A 12 29.55 -16.08 12.17
N PRO A 13 29.64 -15.80 10.86
CA PRO A 13 28.45 -15.37 10.13
C PRO A 13 27.41 -16.47 10.33
N ALA A 14 26.23 -16.10 10.84
CA ALA A 14 25.11 -17.03 10.86
C ALA A 14 25.00 -17.60 9.43
N LEU A 15 25.12 -18.91 9.28
CA LEU A 15 25.05 -19.54 7.97
C LEU A 15 23.57 -19.58 7.55
N ALA A 16 23.32 -19.41 6.25
CA ALA A 16 22.02 -19.74 5.68
C ALA A 16 21.66 -21.18 6.10
N GLY A 17 20.40 -21.41 6.45
CA GLY A 17 20.00 -22.72 6.94
C GLY A 17 18.50 -22.87 7.08
N PRO A 18 18.04 -24.13 7.18
CA PRO A 18 16.63 -24.44 7.30
C PRO A 18 16.09 -23.91 8.61
N VAL A 19 15.02 -23.13 8.53
CA VAL A 19 14.17 -22.77 9.66
C VAL A 19 12.92 -23.62 9.60
N THR A 20 12.59 -24.23 10.73
CA THR A 20 11.34 -24.96 10.90
C THR A 20 10.35 -24.09 11.68
N GLY A 21 9.08 -24.27 11.40
CA GLY A 21 8.02 -23.60 12.12
C GLY A 21 6.68 -24.31 11.91
N ARG A 22 5.66 -23.80 12.58
CA ARG A 22 4.31 -24.35 12.52
C ARG A 22 3.28 -23.24 12.42
N VAL A 23 2.31 -23.39 11.54
CA VAL A 23 1.19 -22.46 11.37
C VAL A 23 -0.11 -23.14 11.81
N THR A 24 -0.93 -22.44 12.60
CA THR A 24 -2.20 -22.95 13.13
C THR A 24 -3.30 -21.90 12.98
N ASP A 25 -4.56 -22.31 13.15
CA ASP A 25 -5.71 -21.42 13.33
C ASP A 25 -5.99 -21.08 14.81
N GLY A 26 -5.06 -21.43 15.70
CA GLY A 26 -5.21 -21.37 17.15
C GLY A 26 -5.59 -22.70 17.79
N GLU A 27 -6.15 -23.65 17.01
CA GLU A 27 -6.54 -24.97 17.50
C GLU A 27 -5.79 -26.11 16.78
N ARG A 28 -5.72 -26.04 15.45
CA ARG A 28 -5.21 -27.11 14.59
C ARG A 28 -4.16 -26.57 13.62
N GLY A 29 -3.32 -27.48 13.13
CA GLY A 29 -2.39 -27.19 12.05
C GLY A 29 -3.11 -26.75 10.79
N LEU A 30 -2.62 -25.70 10.13
CA LEU A 30 -3.15 -25.23 8.86
C LEU A 30 -2.30 -25.77 7.71
N GLU A 31 -2.88 -26.62 6.86
CA GLU A 31 -2.25 -27.15 5.65
C GLU A 31 -2.25 -26.14 4.51
N GLY A 32 -1.23 -26.18 3.64
CA GLY A 32 -1.15 -25.41 2.41
C GLY A 32 -1.04 -23.90 2.63
N VAL A 33 -0.53 -23.48 3.78
CA VAL A 33 -0.12 -22.09 4.03
C VAL A 33 1.20 -21.87 3.31
N ARG A 34 1.28 -20.78 2.54
CA ARG A 34 2.48 -20.37 1.83
C ARG A 34 3.38 -19.57 2.77
N VAL A 35 4.65 -19.96 2.87
CA VAL A 35 5.66 -19.31 3.71
C VAL A 35 6.90 -18.99 2.87
N TYR A 36 7.37 -17.75 2.91
CA TYR A 36 8.55 -17.29 2.14
C TYR A 36 9.20 -16.08 2.81
N PRO A 37 10.50 -15.78 2.59
CA PRO A 37 11.13 -14.62 3.19
C PRO A 37 10.51 -13.32 2.68
N ASP A 38 10.33 -12.36 3.58
CA ASP A 38 9.94 -11.00 3.24
C ASP A 38 11.15 -10.28 2.63
N ARG A 39 11.18 -10.19 1.30
CA ARG A 39 12.24 -9.51 0.53
C ARG A 39 11.61 -8.37 -0.27
N PRO A 40 12.39 -7.35 -0.67
CA PRO A 40 11.87 -6.26 -1.48
C PRO A 40 11.14 -6.79 -2.72
N VAL A 41 9.89 -6.37 -2.89
CA VAL A 41 9.04 -6.79 -4.00
C VAL A 41 9.51 -6.16 -5.31
N ARG A 42 9.25 -6.86 -6.42
CA ARG A 42 9.80 -6.55 -7.75
C ARG A 42 8.74 -6.73 -8.82
N VAL A 43 8.57 -5.75 -9.72
CA VAL A 43 7.63 -5.88 -10.86
C VAL A 43 8.05 -6.99 -11.82
N ARG A 44 9.37 -7.19 -11.96
CA ARG A 44 9.97 -8.30 -12.71
C ARG A 44 11.06 -8.94 -11.85
N PRO A 45 10.72 -9.89 -10.96
CA PRO A 45 11.73 -10.54 -10.13
C PRO A 45 12.67 -11.39 -11.02
N GLY A 46 13.99 -11.24 -10.84
CA GLY A 46 14.97 -12.08 -11.54
C GLY A 46 14.98 -13.53 -11.07
N ALA A 47 14.54 -13.77 -9.83
CA ALA A 47 14.28 -15.08 -9.26
C ALA A 47 13.21 -14.95 -8.16
N HIS A 48 12.35 -15.95 -8.03
CA HIS A 48 11.43 -16.01 -6.90
C HIS A 48 12.20 -16.39 -5.61
N PRO A 49 11.80 -15.85 -4.45
CA PRO A 49 12.34 -16.29 -3.18
C PRO A 49 12.00 -17.77 -2.93
N PRO A 50 12.74 -18.47 -2.06
CA PRO A 50 12.38 -19.82 -1.65
C PRO A 50 10.99 -19.83 -1.00
N VAL A 51 10.23 -20.90 -1.21
CA VAL A 51 8.85 -21.03 -0.74
C VAL A 51 8.67 -22.39 -0.08
N ALA A 52 8.01 -22.41 1.06
CA ALA A 52 7.50 -23.62 1.69
C ALA A 52 5.97 -23.60 1.73
N PHE A 53 5.38 -24.80 1.71
CA PHE A 53 3.96 -25.00 2.00
C PHE A 53 3.83 -25.87 3.23
N THR A 54 2.96 -25.48 4.15
CA THR A 54 2.73 -26.27 5.36
C THR A 54 2.04 -27.60 5.05
N GLY A 55 2.42 -28.67 5.75
CA GLY A 55 1.72 -29.96 5.69
C GLY A 55 0.44 -29.99 6.54
N ALA A 56 -0.22 -31.16 6.62
CA ALA A 56 -1.44 -31.37 7.40
C ALA A 56 -1.31 -30.98 8.90
N GLY A 57 -0.12 -31.11 9.48
CA GLY A 57 0.18 -30.71 10.86
C GLY A 57 0.39 -29.20 11.06
N GLY A 58 0.45 -28.42 9.97
CA GLY A 58 0.82 -27.01 9.96
C GLY A 58 2.33 -26.76 9.88
N ASP A 59 3.15 -27.81 9.87
CA ASP A 59 4.60 -27.71 9.92
C ASP A 59 5.20 -27.34 8.55
N PHE A 60 6.27 -26.55 8.55
CA PHE A 60 7.05 -26.22 7.37
C PHE A 60 8.55 -26.21 7.67
N THR A 61 9.36 -26.35 6.61
CA THR A 61 10.80 -26.10 6.62
C THR A 61 11.12 -25.16 5.46
N LEU A 62 11.84 -24.08 5.73
CA LEU A 62 12.21 -23.07 4.75
C LEU A 62 13.67 -22.67 4.92
N ASP A 63 14.43 -22.70 3.84
CA ASP A 63 15.80 -22.19 3.84
C ASP A 63 15.79 -20.66 3.83
N LEU A 64 16.37 -20.06 4.87
CA LEU A 64 16.48 -18.61 5.01
C LEU A 64 17.93 -18.17 5.00
N ASP A 65 18.20 -17.10 4.25
CA ASP A 65 19.46 -16.40 4.31
C ASP A 65 19.59 -15.66 5.66
N PRO A 66 20.81 -15.34 6.12
CA PRO A 66 21.01 -14.60 7.36
C PRO A 66 20.39 -13.19 7.34
N ALA A 67 20.23 -12.62 6.15
CA ALA A 67 19.60 -11.33 5.93
C ALA A 67 18.05 -11.40 5.91
N ASP A 68 17.48 -12.60 5.84
CA ASP A 68 16.03 -12.78 5.94
C ASP A 68 15.60 -12.73 7.41
N THR A 69 15.19 -11.54 7.84
CA THR A 69 14.77 -11.25 9.22
C THR A 69 13.31 -11.58 9.49
N ASP A 70 12.49 -11.66 8.44
CA ASP A 70 11.04 -11.82 8.52
C ASP A 70 10.57 -12.76 7.41
N VAL A 71 9.45 -13.45 7.66
CA VAL A 71 8.77 -14.29 6.66
C VAL A 71 7.34 -13.81 6.45
N VAL A 72 6.89 -13.88 5.20
CA VAL A 72 5.48 -13.77 4.87
C VAL A 72 4.81 -15.11 5.13
N VAL A 73 3.66 -15.07 5.80
CA VAL A 73 2.80 -16.23 6.02
C VAL A 73 1.42 -15.88 5.49
N GLU A 74 0.94 -16.65 4.51
CA GLU A 74 -0.36 -16.36 3.90
C GLU A 74 -1.10 -17.59 3.37
N LYS A 75 -2.42 -17.49 3.44
CA LYS A 75 -3.36 -18.46 2.88
C LYS A 75 -4.66 -17.73 2.53
N PRO A 76 -5.23 -17.94 1.33
CA PRO A 76 -6.55 -17.39 0.99
C PRO A 76 -7.59 -17.64 2.08
N GLY A 77 -8.34 -16.59 2.47
CA GLY A 77 -9.33 -16.64 3.54
C GLY A 77 -8.77 -16.52 4.97
N PHE A 78 -7.46 -16.38 5.14
CA PHE A 78 -6.80 -16.14 6.42
C PHE A 78 -6.05 -14.81 6.39
N GLN A 79 -5.86 -14.24 7.57
CA GLN A 79 -5.07 -13.03 7.71
C GLN A 79 -3.64 -13.28 7.22
N ARG A 80 -3.16 -12.42 6.32
CA ARG A 80 -1.76 -12.41 5.92
C ARG A 80 -0.93 -11.75 7.03
N ASP A 81 0.17 -12.38 7.42
CA ASP A 81 1.07 -11.84 8.42
C ASP A 81 2.52 -11.74 7.91
N LEU A 82 3.27 -10.84 8.54
CA LEU A 82 4.73 -10.69 8.44
C LEU A 82 5.28 -11.08 9.82
N VAL A 83 6.01 -12.19 9.86
CA VAL A 83 6.43 -12.82 11.10
C VAL A 83 7.95 -12.71 11.24
N PRO A 84 8.47 -12.05 12.29
CA PRO A 84 9.89 -12.03 12.57
C PRO A 84 10.43 -13.44 12.75
N ARG A 85 11.62 -13.70 12.23
CA ARG A 85 12.29 -15.00 12.30
C ARG A 85 12.41 -15.51 13.75
N GLY A 86 12.61 -14.60 14.71
CA GLY A 86 12.68 -14.93 16.13
C GLY A 86 11.37 -15.47 16.73
N GLU A 87 10.22 -15.22 16.08
CA GLU A 87 8.91 -15.71 16.53
C GLU A 87 8.56 -17.11 16.00
N LEU A 88 9.32 -17.63 15.02
CA LEU A 88 9.03 -18.93 14.38
C LEU A 88 9.26 -20.14 15.29
N GLY A 89 9.93 -19.94 16.45
CA GLY A 89 10.07 -20.97 17.48
C GLY A 89 8.77 -21.31 18.21
N SER A 90 7.71 -20.52 18.02
CA SER A 90 6.35 -20.79 18.53
C SER A 90 5.36 -20.94 17.37
N PRO A 91 4.22 -21.63 17.57
CA PRO A 91 3.19 -21.70 16.55
C PRO A 91 2.70 -20.32 16.12
N VAL A 92 2.73 -20.05 14.82
CA VAL A 92 2.16 -18.84 14.21
C VAL A 92 0.66 -19.06 14.06
N VAL A 93 -0.14 -18.25 14.76
CA VAL A 93 -1.60 -18.32 14.70
C VAL A 93 -2.10 -17.37 13.61
N LEU A 94 -2.79 -17.90 12.62
CA LEU A 94 -3.49 -17.10 11.61
C LEU A 94 -5.00 -17.06 11.88
N GLY A 95 -5.51 -15.86 12.15
CA GLY A 95 -6.95 -15.61 12.19
C GLY A 95 -7.59 -15.70 10.80
N ARG A 96 -8.92 -15.77 10.77
CA ARG A 96 -9.67 -15.61 9.52
C ARG A 96 -9.58 -14.17 9.03
N ALA A 97 -9.41 -13.98 7.73
CA ALA A 97 -9.41 -12.64 7.17
C ALA A 97 -10.82 -12.02 7.32
N PRO A 98 -10.96 -10.85 7.97
CA PRO A 98 -12.25 -10.22 8.19
C PRO A 98 -12.88 -9.80 6.86
N ALA A 99 -14.16 -10.13 6.65
CA ALA A 99 -14.87 -9.81 5.40
C ALA A 99 -14.10 -10.21 4.13
N HIS A 100 -13.43 -11.36 4.17
CA HIS A 100 -12.67 -11.92 3.05
C HIS A 100 -13.52 -11.96 1.77
N ARG A 101 -12.95 -11.45 0.68
CA ARG A 101 -13.62 -11.42 -0.62
C ARG A 101 -12.66 -11.40 -1.79
N LYS A 102 -13.24 -11.77 -2.93
CA LYS A 102 -12.62 -11.87 -4.24
C LYS A 102 -13.34 -10.93 -5.19
N GLU A 103 -12.71 -9.80 -5.49
CA GLU A 103 -13.26 -8.75 -6.33
C GLU A 103 -12.66 -8.86 -7.73
N LYS A 104 -13.51 -8.79 -8.75
CA LYS A 104 -13.07 -8.96 -10.13
C LYS A 104 -12.83 -7.62 -10.80
N VAL A 105 -11.70 -7.53 -11.49
CA VAL A 105 -11.37 -6.35 -12.27
C VAL A 105 -11.72 -6.57 -13.73
N LEU A 106 -12.61 -5.72 -14.25
CA LEU A 106 -12.88 -5.63 -15.67
C LEU A 106 -11.86 -4.66 -16.30
N VAL A 107 -10.96 -5.19 -17.11
CA VAL A 107 -9.97 -4.39 -17.84
C VAL A 107 -10.49 -4.13 -19.25
N VAL A 108 -10.56 -2.87 -19.65
CA VAL A 108 -10.89 -2.44 -21.01
C VAL A 108 -9.62 -1.89 -21.66
N ARG A 109 -9.02 -2.67 -22.56
CA ARG A 109 -7.93 -2.26 -23.43
C ARG A 109 -8.50 -1.46 -24.59
N LEU A 110 -7.93 -0.28 -24.82
CA LEU A 110 -8.32 0.57 -25.94
C LEU A 110 -7.24 0.52 -27.00
N ASP A 111 -7.64 0.47 -28.27
CA ASP A 111 -6.73 0.56 -29.40
C ASP A 111 -7.03 1.83 -30.20
N PHE A 112 -6.00 2.60 -30.51
CA PHE A 112 -6.10 3.79 -31.36
C PHE A 112 -5.23 3.64 -32.63
N PRO A 113 -5.69 4.11 -33.80
CA PRO A 113 -4.91 4.02 -35.03
C PRO A 113 -3.59 4.79 -34.99
N ASP A 114 -3.52 5.87 -34.23
CA ASP A 114 -2.37 6.79 -34.16
C ASP A 114 -1.38 6.45 -33.04
N GLN A 115 -1.66 5.44 -32.22
CA GLN A 115 -0.83 5.10 -31.06
C GLN A 115 -0.86 3.61 -30.73
N ALA A 116 0.30 2.96 -30.80
CA ALA A 116 0.45 1.54 -30.46
C ALA A 116 0.70 1.34 -28.95
N PRO A 117 0.23 0.22 -28.37
CA PRO A 117 0.53 -0.13 -26.98
C PRO A 117 2.01 -0.48 -26.79
N LEU A 118 2.55 -0.12 -25.62
CA LEU A 118 3.90 -0.53 -25.21
C LEU A 118 3.88 -1.91 -24.54
N ARG A 119 2.85 -2.18 -23.71
CA ARG A 119 2.75 -3.43 -22.97
C ARG A 119 1.79 -4.39 -23.62
N THR A 120 2.19 -5.66 -23.68
CA THR A 120 1.30 -6.75 -24.06
C THR A 120 0.25 -7.02 -22.96
N ASP A 121 -0.85 -7.67 -23.31
CA ASP A 121 -1.82 -8.11 -22.30
C ASP A 121 -1.21 -9.07 -21.27
N ALA A 122 -0.22 -9.88 -21.67
CA ALA A 122 0.48 -10.78 -20.75
C ALA A 122 1.29 -10.00 -19.71
N GLU A 123 1.97 -8.93 -20.11
CA GLU A 123 2.70 -8.05 -19.19
C GLU A 123 1.75 -7.29 -18.27
N LEU A 124 0.61 -6.81 -18.77
CA LEU A 124 -0.41 -6.15 -17.93
C LEU A 124 -1.06 -7.14 -16.96
N ARG A 125 -1.37 -8.36 -17.39
CA ARG A 125 -1.87 -9.42 -16.50
C ARG A 125 -0.88 -9.73 -15.39
N ALA A 126 0.41 -9.85 -15.71
CA ALA A 126 1.45 -10.06 -14.71
C ALA A 126 1.51 -8.89 -13.71
N LEU A 127 1.48 -7.65 -14.20
CA LEU A 127 1.51 -6.44 -13.37
C LEU A 127 0.27 -6.29 -12.47
N PHE A 128 -0.92 -6.64 -12.97
CA PHE A 128 -2.17 -6.42 -12.24
C PHE A 128 -2.53 -7.60 -11.33
N PHE A 129 -2.36 -8.83 -11.81
CA PHE A 129 -2.92 -10.03 -11.18
C PHE A 129 -1.89 -11.09 -10.79
N GLY A 130 -0.60 -10.85 -11.03
CA GLY A 130 0.46 -11.75 -10.54
C GLY A 130 0.38 -11.89 -9.01
N ARG A 131 0.54 -13.13 -8.53
CA ARG A 131 0.45 -13.49 -7.10
C ARG A 131 1.67 -14.31 -6.66
N GLY A 132 2.76 -14.26 -7.42
CA GLY A 132 4.01 -14.92 -7.08
C GLY A 132 4.66 -14.27 -5.85
N PRO A 133 5.38 -15.04 -5.02
CA PRO A 133 6.19 -14.49 -3.94
C PRO A 133 7.22 -13.49 -4.46
N GLY A 134 7.32 -12.35 -3.80
CA GLY A 134 8.24 -11.26 -4.17
C GLY A 134 7.83 -10.46 -5.41
N GLU A 135 6.68 -10.73 -6.03
CA GLU A 135 6.18 -9.92 -7.14
C GLU A 135 5.52 -8.63 -6.64
N ALA A 136 5.87 -7.49 -7.23
CA ALA A 136 5.16 -6.23 -7.03
C ALA A 136 4.04 -6.14 -8.08
N THR A 137 2.81 -6.38 -7.65
CA THR A 137 1.61 -6.34 -8.50
C THR A 137 0.47 -5.66 -7.77
N ALA A 138 -0.56 -5.23 -8.50
CA ALA A 138 -1.73 -4.62 -7.87
C ALA A 138 -2.44 -5.64 -6.94
N ALA A 139 -2.60 -6.88 -7.38
CA ALA A 139 -3.20 -7.94 -6.56
C ALA A 139 -2.38 -8.25 -5.29
N ASN A 140 -1.05 -8.32 -5.37
CA ASN A 140 -0.20 -8.49 -4.19
C ASN A 140 -0.30 -7.29 -3.25
N TYR A 141 -0.31 -6.07 -3.78
CA TYR A 141 -0.44 -4.85 -3.00
C TYR A 141 -1.75 -4.83 -2.20
N PHE A 142 -2.89 -4.99 -2.88
CA PHE A 142 -4.21 -4.97 -2.24
C PHE A 142 -4.42 -6.13 -1.27
N TYR A 143 -3.87 -7.31 -1.55
CA TYR A 143 -3.89 -8.43 -0.62
C TYR A 143 -3.06 -8.14 0.64
N GLU A 144 -1.92 -7.48 0.50
CA GLU A 144 -1.10 -7.09 1.64
C GLU A 144 -1.73 -6.01 2.52
N ILE A 145 -2.18 -4.90 1.92
CA ILE A 145 -2.72 -3.78 2.69
C ILE A 145 -4.09 -4.09 3.31
N SER A 146 -4.83 -5.07 2.76
CA SER A 146 -6.05 -5.61 3.36
C SER A 146 -5.80 -6.74 4.36
N LYS A 147 -4.54 -7.10 4.62
CA LYS A 147 -4.13 -8.24 5.47
C LYS A 147 -4.79 -9.55 5.06
N GLY A 148 -4.90 -9.80 3.76
CA GLY A 148 -5.51 -10.99 3.18
C GLY A 148 -7.03 -10.94 3.03
N SER A 149 -7.66 -9.81 3.36
CA SER A 149 -9.13 -9.66 3.29
C SER A 149 -9.65 -9.36 1.88
N LEU A 150 -8.79 -8.88 0.99
CA LEU A 150 -9.12 -8.61 -0.41
C LEU A 150 -8.19 -9.35 -1.36
N GLU A 151 -8.77 -10.16 -2.23
CA GLU A 151 -8.09 -10.73 -3.39
C GLU A 151 -8.65 -10.07 -4.66
N LEU A 152 -7.79 -9.36 -5.40
CA LEU A 152 -8.14 -8.90 -6.75
C LEU A 152 -7.91 -10.03 -7.75
N GLU A 153 -8.93 -10.31 -8.56
CA GLU A 153 -8.91 -11.35 -9.60
C GLU A 153 -9.10 -10.74 -10.99
N GLU A 154 -8.49 -11.36 -12.00
CA GLU A 154 -8.82 -11.04 -13.39
C GLU A 154 -10.30 -11.36 -13.64
N GLY A 155 -11.07 -10.34 -13.98
CA GLY A 155 -12.44 -10.50 -14.48
C GLY A 155 -12.41 -10.86 -15.96
N ALA A 156 -12.08 -9.88 -16.79
CA ALA A 156 -11.91 -10.04 -18.23
C ALA A 156 -11.02 -8.92 -18.79
N PHE A 157 -10.35 -9.19 -19.91
CA PHE A 157 -9.74 -8.17 -20.77
C PHE A 157 -10.61 -7.99 -22.01
N LEU A 158 -11.26 -6.84 -22.11
CA LEU A 158 -12.06 -6.45 -23.25
C LEU A 158 -11.27 -5.51 -24.13
N HIS A 159 -11.17 -5.83 -25.42
CA HIS A 159 -10.54 -4.97 -26.40
C HIS A 159 -11.60 -4.13 -27.12
N LEU A 160 -11.49 -2.82 -27.04
CA LEU A 160 -12.33 -1.88 -27.77
C LEU A 160 -11.44 -1.02 -28.67
N ALA A 161 -11.62 -1.19 -29.98
CA ALA A 161 -10.99 -0.31 -30.96
C ALA A 161 -11.86 0.93 -31.17
N ASP A 162 -11.29 2.11 -30.92
CA ASP A 162 -11.89 3.37 -31.37
C ASP A 162 -11.19 3.80 -32.67
N THR A 163 -11.81 3.44 -33.80
CA THR A 163 -11.30 3.78 -35.13
C THR A 163 -11.71 5.18 -35.58
N VAL A 164 -12.48 5.91 -34.77
CA VAL A 164 -13.10 7.19 -35.15
C VAL A 164 -12.39 8.36 -34.44
N HIS A 165 -11.97 8.19 -33.19
CA HIS A 165 -11.30 9.23 -32.42
C HIS A 165 -9.81 8.92 -32.25
N PRO A 166 -8.93 9.94 -32.28
CA PRO A 166 -7.53 9.76 -31.90
C PRO A 166 -7.39 9.46 -30.41
N ALA A 167 -6.23 8.94 -29.99
CA ALA A 167 -5.92 8.78 -28.58
C ALA A 167 -6.13 10.11 -27.81
N PRO A 168 -6.77 10.11 -26.62
CA PRO A 168 -7.11 11.35 -25.95
C PRO A 168 -5.85 12.13 -25.56
N ARG A 169 -5.94 13.45 -25.63
CA ARG A 169 -4.86 14.38 -25.25
C ARG A 169 -5.31 15.43 -24.24
N THR A 170 -6.58 15.44 -23.88
CA THR A 170 -7.20 16.42 -22.97
C THR A 170 -8.16 15.72 -22.02
N ASP A 171 -8.41 16.34 -20.87
CA ASP A 171 -9.37 15.83 -19.87
C ASP A 171 -10.79 15.68 -20.44
N ALA A 172 -11.19 16.61 -21.33
CA ALA A 172 -12.50 16.55 -21.99
C ALA A 172 -12.61 15.30 -22.89
N GLN A 173 -11.60 15.04 -23.71
CA GLN A 173 -11.55 13.84 -24.55
C GLN A 173 -11.49 12.56 -23.73
N ARG A 174 -10.80 12.56 -22.57
CA ARG A 174 -10.83 11.43 -21.63
C ARG A 174 -12.25 11.18 -21.11
N GLY A 175 -12.96 12.21 -20.67
CA GLY A 175 -14.34 12.08 -20.20
C GLY A 175 -15.29 11.54 -21.27
N GLU A 176 -15.17 12.04 -22.51
CA GLU A 176 -15.94 11.54 -23.66
C GLU A 176 -15.64 10.05 -23.95
N LEU A 177 -14.37 9.66 -23.92
CA LEU A 177 -13.94 8.28 -24.13
C LEU A 177 -14.44 7.35 -23.02
N VAL A 178 -14.37 7.76 -21.76
CA VAL A 178 -14.90 6.97 -20.64
C VAL A 178 -16.41 6.78 -20.80
N ALA A 179 -17.16 7.84 -21.12
CA ALA A 179 -18.58 7.74 -21.42
C ALA A 179 -18.87 6.79 -22.60
N TRP A 180 -18.03 6.81 -23.64
CA TRP A 180 -18.12 5.89 -24.78
C TRP A 180 -17.89 4.43 -24.38
N VAL A 181 -16.87 4.16 -23.56
CA VAL A 181 -16.60 2.82 -23.01
C VAL A 181 -17.81 2.33 -22.21
N LEU A 182 -18.31 3.15 -21.28
CA LEU A 182 -19.46 2.81 -20.44
C LEU A 182 -20.70 2.48 -21.29
N ALA A 183 -20.96 3.22 -22.37
CA ALA A 183 -22.06 2.95 -23.28
C ALA A 183 -21.92 1.58 -24.00
N ARG A 184 -20.69 1.15 -24.33
CA ARG A 184 -20.42 -0.17 -24.91
C ARG A 184 -20.55 -1.30 -23.89
N LEU A 185 -20.17 -1.07 -22.63
CA LEU A 185 -20.32 -2.08 -21.58
C LEU A 185 -21.79 -2.42 -21.31
N LYS A 186 -22.73 -1.52 -21.60
CA LYS A 186 -24.18 -1.74 -21.47
C LYS A 186 -24.68 -2.99 -22.22
N THR A 187 -24.02 -3.37 -23.31
CA THR A 187 -24.45 -4.52 -24.13
C THR A 187 -23.87 -5.85 -23.66
N LEU A 188 -23.05 -5.86 -22.61
CA LEU A 188 -22.38 -7.05 -22.09
C LEU A 188 -23.10 -7.58 -20.84
N ASP A 189 -22.96 -8.88 -20.59
CA ASP A 189 -23.36 -9.45 -19.30
C ASP A 189 -22.28 -9.14 -18.26
N LEU A 190 -22.57 -8.17 -17.40
CA LEU A 190 -21.65 -7.70 -16.37
C LEU A 190 -21.84 -8.37 -15.00
N LYS A 191 -22.89 -9.20 -14.84
CA LYS A 191 -23.19 -9.89 -13.59
C LYS A 191 -22.02 -10.71 -13.04
N PRO A 192 -21.17 -11.37 -13.86
CA PRO A 192 -20.04 -12.13 -13.34
C PRO A 192 -18.97 -11.29 -12.62
N PHE A 193 -19.00 -9.97 -12.78
CA PHE A 193 -18.04 -9.01 -12.22
C PHE A 193 -18.63 -8.12 -11.11
N ASP A 194 -19.92 -8.27 -10.81
CA ASP A 194 -20.66 -7.50 -9.79
C ASP A 194 -20.93 -8.41 -8.59
N ARG A 195 -20.06 -8.31 -7.59
CA ARG A 195 -20.07 -9.16 -6.38
C ARG A 195 -20.13 -8.34 -5.10
N VAL A 196 -19.76 -7.07 -5.19
CA VAL A 196 -19.63 -6.17 -4.05
C VAL A 196 -20.45 -4.91 -4.28
N ASN A 197 -21.02 -4.40 -3.21
CA ASN A 197 -21.70 -3.13 -3.24
C ASN A 197 -20.63 -2.06 -3.03
N ASN A 198 -20.26 -1.34 -4.09
CA ASN A 198 -19.17 -0.36 -4.05
C ASN A 198 -19.46 0.76 -3.04
N ARG A 199 -20.71 1.03 -2.70
CA ARG A 199 -21.02 2.01 -1.66
C ARG A 199 -20.73 1.51 -0.24
N THR A 200 -20.76 0.21 0.03
CA THR A 200 -20.70 -0.33 1.40
C THR A 200 -19.58 -1.34 1.62
N GLY A 201 -18.95 -1.83 0.56
CA GLY A 201 -17.98 -2.93 0.61
C GLY A 201 -18.59 -4.30 0.97
N LEU A 202 -19.92 -4.40 1.05
CA LEU A 202 -20.61 -5.65 1.39
C LEU A 202 -20.63 -6.61 0.18
N PRO A 203 -20.57 -7.93 0.39
CA PRO A 203 -20.54 -8.95 -0.67
C PRO A 203 -21.94 -9.18 -1.27
N VAL A 204 -22.54 -8.12 -1.81
CA VAL A 204 -23.83 -8.12 -2.50
C VAL A 204 -23.72 -7.28 -3.76
N PRO A 205 -24.27 -7.73 -4.90
CA PRO A 205 -24.18 -6.97 -6.14
C PRO A 205 -24.95 -5.65 -6.06
N ASP A 206 -24.48 -4.62 -6.77
CA ASP A 206 -25.12 -3.30 -6.84
C ASP A 206 -25.44 -2.80 -8.25
N GLY A 207 -25.27 -3.66 -9.26
CA GLY A 207 -25.70 -3.45 -10.64
C GLY A 207 -24.60 -3.00 -11.60
N LYS A 208 -23.33 -3.02 -11.17
CA LYS A 208 -22.14 -2.67 -11.94
C LYS A 208 -20.94 -3.53 -11.50
N PRO A 209 -19.94 -3.77 -12.36
CA PRO A 209 -18.71 -4.45 -11.96
C PRO A 209 -18.02 -3.78 -10.76
N ASP A 210 -17.43 -4.61 -9.89
CA ASP A 210 -16.68 -4.19 -8.70
C ASP A 210 -15.61 -3.14 -9.07
N HIS A 211 -14.84 -3.43 -10.13
CA HIS A 211 -13.77 -2.56 -10.64
C HIS A 211 -13.78 -2.45 -12.16
N LEU A 212 -13.62 -1.23 -12.67
CA LEU A 212 -13.42 -0.94 -14.09
C LEU A 212 -12.10 -0.21 -14.32
N TRP A 213 -11.17 -0.84 -15.02
CA TRP A 213 -9.89 -0.25 -15.40
C TRP A 213 -9.82 -0.06 -16.91
N ILE A 214 -9.71 1.17 -17.37
CA ILE A 214 -9.65 1.55 -18.78
C ILE A 214 -8.20 1.91 -19.11
N VAL A 215 -7.62 1.17 -20.07
CA VAL A 215 -6.19 1.17 -20.34
C VAL A 215 -5.90 1.51 -21.81
N PRO A 216 -5.82 2.80 -22.17
CA PRO A 216 -5.30 3.24 -23.46
C PRO A 216 -3.79 3.02 -23.60
N PRO A 217 -3.26 2.99 -24.83
CA PRO A 217 -1.83 3.00 -25.09
C PRO A 217 -1.24 4.38 -24.79
N GLY A 218 -0.02 4.42 -24.26
CA GLY A 218 0.83 5.60 -24.28
C GLY A 218 1.52 5.99 -22.98
N PRO A 219 2.31 7.07 -23.02
CA PRO A 219 3.08 7.50 -21.86
C PRO A 219 2.16 8.08 -20.79
N PRO A 220 2.47 7.89 -19.50
CA PRO A 220 1.65 8.36 -18.40
C PRO A 220 1.93 9.85 -18.11
N GLY A 221 0.99 10.73 -18.43
CA GLY A 221 1.14 12.18 -18.22
C GLY A 221 1.39 12.59 -16.76
N THR A 222 0.93 11.78 -15.80
CA THR A 222 1.20 11.95 -14.34
C THR A 222 2.68 11.91 -14.00
N VAL A 223 3.46 11.28 -14.87
CA VAL A 223 4.85 10.91 -14.65
C VAL A 223 5.76 11.77 -15.52
N THR A 224 5.37 11.95 -16.79
CA THR A 224 6.14 12.73 -17.77
C THR A 224 6.05 14.22 -17.52
N GLN A 225 5.04 14.66 -16.74
CA GLN A 225 4.68 16.05 -16.53
C GLN A 225 4.36 16.79 -17.85
N SER A 226 4.18 16.03 -18.94
CA SER A 226 3.82 16.54 -20.25
C SER A 226 2.35 16.89 -20.28
N ARG A 227 2.03 18.15 -20.60
CA ARG A 227 0.64 18.59 -20.81
C ARG A 227 -0.02 18.00 -22.05
N LYS A 228 0.73 17.23 -22.86
CA LYS A 228 0.23 16.57 -24.07
C LYS A 228 -0.18 15.13 -23.82
N GLU A 229 0.06 14.62 -22.61
CA GLU A 229 -0.13 13.21 -22.25
C GLU A 229 -1.16 13.10 -21.13
N LEU A 230 -1.87 11.98 -21.09
CA LEU A 230 -3.00 11.81 -20.17
C LEU A 230 -2.52 11.43 -18.78
N THR A 231 -3.03 12.14 -17.79
CA THR A 231 -2.86 11.77 -16.39
C THR A 231 -3.72 10.56 -16.06
N ALA A 232 -3.13 9.63 -15.29
CA ALA A 232 -3.88 8.63 -14.57
C ALA A 232 -4.89 9.32 -13.63
N ILE A 233 -6.11 8.79 -13.54
CA ILE A 233 -7.18 9.34 -12.71
C ILE A 233 -8.25 8.27 -12.43
N CYS A 234 -8.93 8.40 -11.28
CA CYS A 234 -10.21 7.76 -11.02
C CYS A 234 -11.37 8.76 -11.25
N LEU A 235 -12.29 8.39 -12.13
CA LEU A 235 -13.48 9.17 -12.46
C LEU A 235 -14.71 8.53 -11.84
N LEU A 236 -15.53 9.32 -11.16
CA LEU A 236 -16.82 8.85 -10.64
C LEU A 236 -17.91 9.20 -11.65
N GLU A 237 -18.36 8.21 -12.41
CA GLU A 237 -19.26 8.41 -13.54
C GLU A 237 -20.65 7.80 -13.28
N PRO A 238 -21.75 8.43 -13.74
CA PRO A 238 -23.07 7.83 -13.65
C PRO A 238 -23.18 6.58 -14.54
N LEU A 239 -23.78 5.52 -14.01
CA LEU A 239 -23.99 4.30 -14.78
C LEU A 239 -24.98 4.56 -15.94
N PRO A 240 -24.67 4.18 -17.20
CA PRO A 240 -25.49 4.58 -18.36
C PRO A 240 -26.94 4.05 -18.35
N TRP A 241 -27.18 2.89 -17.72
CA TRP A 241 -28.51 2.29 -17.58
C TRP A 241 -29.16 2.57 -16.22
N ASN A 242 -28.44 3.16 -15.26
CA ASN A 242 -28.99 3.57 -13.98
C ASN A 242 -28.24 4.80 -13.42
N ARG A 243 -28.66 6.01 -13.82
CA ARG A 243 -27.96 7.26 -13.46
C ARG A 243 -27.97 7.61 -11.97
N SER A 244 -28.77 6.94 -11.15
CA SER A 244 -28.72 7.13 -9.69
C SER A 244 -27.55 6.39 -9.04
N VAL A 245 -26.88 5.51 -9.78
CA VAL A 245 -25.71 4.75 -9.34
C VAL A 245 -24.47 5.40 -9.97
N GLN A 246 -23.45 5.60 -9.14
CA GLN A 246 -22.15 6.07 -9.59
C GLN A 246 -21.20 4.88 -9.71
N TRP A 247 -20.28 4.92 -10.67
CA TRP A 247 -19.31 3.89 -10.92
C TRP A 247 -17.92 4.52 -10.99
N PRO A 248 -17.02 4.16 -10.06
CA PRO A 248 -15.61 4.51 -10.18
C PRO A 248 -14.99 3.81 -11.38
N ALA A 249 -14.51 4.59 -12.35
CA ALA A 249 -13.78 4.14 -13.51
C ALA A 249 -12.32 4.62 -13.38
N VAL A 250 -11.41 3.66 -13.24
CA VAL A 250 -9.98 3.95 -13.22
C VAL A 250 -9.50 4.09 -14.65
N PHE A 251 -8.79 5.17 -14.94
CA PHE A 251 -8.21 5.44 -16.25
C PHE A 251 -6.71 5.67 -16.10
N PHE A 252 -5.90 4.84 -16.75
CA PHE A 252 -4.46 5.01 -16.79
C PHE A 252 -3.89 4.38 -18.07
N THR A 253 -2.80 4.91 -18.60
CA THR A 253 -2.19 4.32 -19.81
C THR A 253 -1.47 3.02 -19.52
N ASP A 254 -1.18 2.22 -20.54
CA ASP A 254 -0.48 0.94 -20.39
C ASP A 254 0.98 1.06 -19.94
N GLU A 255 1.58 2.23 -20.08
CA GLU A 255 2.90 2.57 -19.52
C GLU A 255 2.83 3.06 -18.07
N THR A 256 1.63 3.21 -17.49
CA THR A 256 1.46 3.68 -16.11
C THR A 256 2.09 2.69 -15.13
N PRO A 257 2.88 3.17 -14.15
CA PRO A 257 3.55 2.30 -13.22
C PRO A 257 2.69 1.93 -12.03
N LEU A 258 3.11 0.85 -11.35
CA LEU A 258 2.29 0.17 -10.35
C LEU A 258 1.74 1.11 -9.27
N GLY A 259 2.49 2.11 -8.81
CA GLY A 259 2.10 2.97 -7.70
C GLY A 259 0.97 3.91 -8.08
N PHE A 260 0.97 4.41 -9.31
CA PHE A 260 -0.17 5.13 -9.86
C PHE A 260 -1.35 4.19 -10.09
N VAL A 261 -1.11 2.95 -10.56
CA VAL A 261 -2.19 1.96 -10.71
C VAL A 261 -2.88 1.70 -9.37
N VAL A 262 -2.13 1.44 -8.29
CA VAL A 262 -2.73 1.17 -6.97
C VAL A 262 -3.28 2.42 -6.29
N HIS A 263 -2.69 3.60 -6.53
CA HIS A 263 -3.22 4.88 -6.06
C HIS A 263 -4.59 5.18 -6.68
N GLU A 264 -4.71 5.10 -8.01
CA GLU A 264 -5.98 5.34 -8.68
C GLU A 264 -6.99 4.23 -8.40
N ALA A 265 -6.53 2.98 -8.25
CA ALA A 265 -7.41 1.90 -7.81
C ALA A 265 -7.94 2.13 -6.39
N LEU A 266 -7.14 2.70 -5.47
CA LEU A 266 -7.61 3.06 -4.12
C LEU A 266 -8.69 4.15 -4.17
N HIS A 267 -8.55 5.15 -5.04
CA HIS A 267 -9.61 6.13 -5.30
C HIS A 267 -10.92 5.47 -5.74
N ALA A 268 -10.82 4.36 -6.47
CA ALA A 268 -11.96 3.58 -6.97
C ALA A 268 -12.52 2.55 -5.98
N MET A 269 -11.93 2.41 -4.80
CA MET A 269 -12.40 1.48 -3.78
C MET A 269 -13.60 2.02 -3.00
N GLY A 270 -14.69 2.12 -3.75
CA GLY A 270 -16.02 2.46 -3.32
C GLY A 270 -16.58 3.69 -4.04
N GLU A 271 -17.88 3.97 -3.86
CA GLU A 271 -18.51 5.16 -4.48
C GLU A 271 -18.09 6.48 -3.82
N ASN A 272 -17.54 6.36 -2.61
CA ASN A 272 -16.70 7.32 -1.92
C ASN A 272 -15.35 7.56 -2.56
N ARG A 273 -15.12 8.67 -3.27
CA ARG A 273 -13.73 9.06 -3.59
C ARG A 273 -12.91 9.10 -2.28
N VAL A 274 -11.86 8.31 -2.20
CA VAL A 274 -10.75 8.57 -1.27
C VAL A 274 -10.09 9.84 -1.80
N ASP A 275 -9.92 10.89 -0.99
CA ASP A 275 -9.30 12.11 -1.54
C ASP A 275 -7.77 12.00 -1.52
N ASP A 276 -7.12 12.67 -2.46
CA ASP A 276 -5.68 12.88 -2.45
C ASP A 276 -5.24 13.63 -1.18
N PHE A 277 -4.13 13.21 -0.59
CA PHE A 277 -3.60 13.85 0.62
C PHE A 277 -2.62 14.99 0.34
N TYR A 278 -2.27 15.20 -0.93
CA TYR A 278 -1.44 16.31 -1.37
C TYR A 278 -2.26 17.50 -1.86
N LEU A 279 -1.73 18.69 -1.60
CA LEU A 279 -2.29 19.99 -1.99
C LEU A 279 -1.61 20.53 -3.25
N ASP A 280 -0.31 20.69 -3.12
CA ASP A 280 0.65 20.99 -4.15
C ASP A 280 1.95 20.27 -3.76
N SER A 281 2.96 20.28 -4.64
CA SER A 281 4.21 19.58 -4.39
C SER A 281 5.03 20.11 -3.20
N ARG A 282 4.89 21.40 -2.86
CA ARG A 282 5.67 22.14 -1.86
C ARG A 282 4.89 22.43 -0.57
N HIS A 283 3.65 22.00 -0.45
CA HIS A 283 2.79 22.36 0.67
C HIS A 283 3.19 21.60 1.96
N PRO A 284 3.31 22.26 3.12
CA PRO A 284 3.72 21.63 4.39
C PRO A 284 2.62 20.79 5.08
N LEU A 285 1.47 20.59 4.42
CA LEU A 285 0.33 19.80 4.92
C LEU A 285 0.13 18.62 3.99
N THR A 286 0.88 17.55 4.22
CA THR A 286 0.98 16.41 3.31
C THR A 286 1.30 15.14 4.11
N ALA A 287 0.93 13.99 3.56
CA ALA A 287 1.34 12.68 4.06
C ALA A 287 2.74 12.27 3.53
N GLY A 288 3.25 12.96 2.49
CA GLY A 288 4.55 12.72 1.91
C GLY A 288 4.70 11.28 1.42
N ALA A 289 5.89 10.70 1.58
CA ALA A 289 6.13 9.32 1.17
C ALA A 289 5.40 8.29 2.05
N TRP A 290 4.84 8.65 3.20
CA TRP A 290 4.26 7.68 4.16
C TRP A 290 2.91 7.10 3.78
N ASP A 291 2.23 7.70 2.80
CA ASP A 291 0.94 7.25 2.31
C ASP A 291 0.93 7.23 0.78
N VAL A 292 0.37 6.16 0.22
CA VAL A 292 0.16 5.99 -1.22
C VAL A 292 -0.78 7.04 -1.81
N MET A 293 -1.70 7.59 -1.02
CA MET A 293 -2.59 8.69 -1.42
C MET A 293 -1.85 10.04 -1.51
N ASP A 294 -0.52 10.02 -1.37
CA ASP A 294 0.38 11.16 -1.51
C ASP A 294 1.65 10.78 -2.29
N ALA A 295 2.86 11.06 -1.79
CA ALA A 295 4.10 10.75 -2.49
C ALA A 295 4.47 9.27 -2.43
N GLY A 296 3.79 8.48 -1.59
CA GLY A 296 4.06 7.06 -1.43
C GLY A 296 3.89 6.26 -2.72
N MET A 297 3.10 6.75 -3.68
CA MET A 297 2.98 6.15 -5.02
C MET A 297 4.26 6.25 -5.85
N PHE A 298 5.22 7.09 -5.48
CA PHE A 298 6.50 7.23 -6.19
C PHE A 298 7.62 6.39 -5.57
N ARG A 299 7.38 5.65 -4.47
CA ARG A 299 8.43 4.83 -3.86
C ARG A 299 8.88 3.72 -4.83
N GLY A 300 10.18 3.60 -5.04
CA GLY A 300 10.75 2.69 -6.05
C GLY A 300 11.22 3.35 -7.35
N TRP A 301 11.12 4.68 -7.47
CA TRP A 301 11.25 5.41 -8.74
C TRP A 301 12.67 5.90 -9.11
N ASP A 302 13.60 5.90 -8.16
CA ASP A 302 14.89 6.63 -8.13
C ASP A 302 16.02 6.12 -9.06
N ARG A 303 15.75 5.46 -10.18
CA ARG A 303 16.85 5.10 -11.11
C ARG A 303 16.75 5.61 -12.53
N PHE A 304 15.57 5.98 -13.03
CA PHE A 304 15.45 6.51 -14.39
C PHE A 304 14.51 7.72 -14.40
N HIS A 305 15.11 8.91 -14.51
CA HIS A 305 14.38 10.17 -14.66
C HIS A 305 13.65 10.20 -16.01
N PRO A 306 12.42 10.77 -16.08
CA PRO A 306 11.62 11.01 -17.30
C PRO A 306 12.32 11.47 -18.58
N GLY A 307 13.48 12.13 -18.45
CA GLY A 307 14.12 12.86 -19.55
C GLY A 307 15.38 12.19 -20.11
N ALA A 308 15.79 11.03 -19.56
CA ALA A 308 17.09 10.43 -19.86
C ALA A 308 17.03 9.08 -20.60
N GLY A 309 15.83 8.56 -20.90
CA GLY A 309 15.67 7.27 -21.57
C GLY A 309 14.26 6.70 -21.41
N PRO A 310 13.98 5.49 -21.95
CA PRO A 310 12.70 4.82 -21.76
C PRO A 310 12.41 4.61 -20.28
N TRP A 311 11.13 4.75 -19.90
CA TRP A 311 10.61 4.48 -18.57
C TRP A 311 11.05 3.09 -18.11
N GLN A 312 11.93 3.03 -17.11
CA GLN A 312 12.27 1.79 -16.45
C GLN A 312 11.85 1.92 -15.00
N GLU A 313 10.67 1.38 -14.68
CA GLU A 313 10.35 1.00 -13.30
C GLU A 313 11.54 0.18 -12.78
N ASP A 314 12.17 0.64 -11.71
CA ASP A 314 13.22 -0.16 -11.11
C ASP A 314 12.62 -1.52 -10.73
N THR A 315 13.45 -2.53 -10.88
CA THR A 315 13.25 -3.89 -10.45
C THR A 315 12.91 -4.05 -8.96
N ALA A 316 12.80 -2.99 -8.14
CA ALA A 316 12.47 -3.01 -6.71
C ALA A 316 11.37 -1.99 -6.35
N TYR A 317 10.42 -1.78 -7.25
CA TYR A 317 9.32 -0.83 -7.10
C TYR A 317 8.32 -1.23 -6.00
N SER A 318 7.95 -0.29 -5.12
CA SER A 318 7.28 -0.62 -3.86
C SER A 318 6.49 0.57 -3.29
N PRO A 319 5.25 0.80 -3.76
CA PRO A 319 4.40 1.86 -3.25
C PRO A 319 4.14 1.70 -1.75
N SER A 320 4.05 2.81 -1.02
CA SER A 320 3.81 2.78 0.43
C SER A 320 2.51 2.06 0.80
N GLN A 321 2.46 1.45 1.98
CA GLN A 321 1.15 1.08 2.54
C GLN A 321 0.36 2.35 2.93
N PRO A 322 -0.97 2.37 2.77
CA PRO A 322 -1.79 3.47 3.25
C PRO A 322 -1.80 3.51 4.79
N MET A 323 -1.96 4.70 5.35
CA MET A 323 -2.07 4.93 6.79
C MET A 323 -3.27 4.22 7.42
N GLY A 324 -3.27 4.06 8.74
CA GLY A 324 -4.35 3.46 9.49
C GLY A 324 -5.71 4.10 9.17
N TRP A 325 -5.78 5.43 9.07
CA TRP A 325 -7.00 6.16 8.74
C TRP A 325 -7.64 5.75 7.42
N VAL A 326 -6.86 5.68 6.34
CA VAL A 326 -7.36 5.29 5.01
C VAL A 326 -8.02 3.92 5.07
N ARG A 327 -7.34 2.95 5.70
CA ARG A 327 -7.79 1.56 5.77
C ARG A 327 -9.04 1.39 6.64
N THR A 328 -9.16 2.18 7.70
CA THR A 328 -10.19 1.99 8.73
C THR A 328 -11.43 2.84 8.56
N ASP A 329 -11.30 4.00 7.90
CA ASP A 329 -12.36 5.00 7.84
C ASP A 329 -12.73 5.41 6.40
N LEU A 330 -11.80 5.33 5.44
CA LEU A 330 -12.04 5.77 4.05
C LEU A 330 -12.37 4.60 3.11
N TRP A 331 -11.57 3.55 3.13
CA TRP A 331 -11.71 2.41 2.22
C TRP A 331 -13.04 1.69 2.44
N TYR A 332 -13.93 1.70 1.41
CA TYR A 332 -15.30 1.19 1.48
C TYR A 332 -16.01 1.58 2.79
N HIS A 333 -15.91 2.84 3.20
CA HIS A 333 -16.51 3.33 4.46
C HIS A 333 -16.11 2.54 5.72
N GLY A 334 -14.85 2.08 5.76
CA GLY A 334 -14.32 1.37 6.92
C GLY A 334 -14.65 -0.11 6.95
N ALA A 335 -15.04 -0.72 5.82
CA ALA A 335 -15.20 -2.18 5.72
C ALA A 335 -13.92 -2.95 6.06
N PHE A 336 -12.74 -2.31 5.95
CA PHE A 336 -11.44 -2.88 6.32
C PHE A 336 -10.94 -2.46 7.70
N ARG A 337 -11.80 -1.90 8.56
CA ARG A 337 -11.40 -1.46 9.90
C ARG A 337 -10.76 -2.56 10.75
N ASP A 338 -11.25 -3.79 10.62
CA ASP A 338 -10.77 -4.93 11.42
C ASP A 338 -9.41 -5.46 10.95
N THR A 339 -8.86 -4.89 9.87
CA THR A 339 -7.49 -5.17 9.41
C THR A 339 -6.44 -4.33 10.15
N VAL A 340 -6.86 -3.39 11.00
CA VAL A 340 -6.00 -2.53 11.80
C VAL A 340 -6.50 -2.49 13.24
N ALA A 341 -5.75 -3.08 14.16
CA ALA A 341 -6.08 -3.01 15.59
C ALA A 341 -5.97 -1.57 16.08
N THR A 342 -7.10 -0.91 16.37
CA THR A 342 -7.15 0.52 16.70
C THR A 342 -7.49 0.75 18.16
N ARG A 343 -6.76 1.65 18.83
CA ARG A 343 -7.06 2.10 20.19
C ARG A 343 -7.27 3.61 20.24
N VAL A 344 -8.43 4.02 20.78
CA VAL A 344 -8.72 5.44 21.02
C VAL A 344 -8.18 5.87 22.38
N VAL A 345 -7.37 6.92 22.43
CA VAL A 345 -6.81 7.48 23.67
C VAL A 345 -7.40 8.86 23.93
N ARG A 346 -7.95 9.07 25.13
CA ARG A 346 -8.62 10.33 25.52
C ARG A 346 -7.83 11.22 26.47
N ARG A 347 -6.78 10.68 27.11
CA ARG A 347 -5.92 11.39 28.06
C ARG A 347 -4.49 10.88 27.94
N THR A 348 -4.13 9.93 28.78
CA THR A 348 -2.80 9.33 28.81
C THR A 348 -2.91 7.86 28.45
N TRP A 349 -1.95 7.36 27.68
CA TRP A 349 -1.78 5.94 27.44
C TRP A 349 -0.29 5.61 27.39
N GLU A 350 0.05 4.44 27.89
CA GLU A 350 1.36 3.84 27.72
C GLU A 350 1.18 2.36 27.41
N GLY A 351 1.89 1.86 26.41
CA GLY A 351 1.81 0.46 26.04
C GLY A 351 2.57 0.15 24.76
N TRP A 352 2.59 -1.14 24.43
CA TRP A 352 3.20 -1.65 23.21
C TRP A 352 2.25 -1.49 22.02
N MET A 353 2.83 -1.19 20.86
CA MET A 353 2.17 -1.18 19.56
C MET A 353 2.86 -2.13 18.60
N ASP A 354 2.05 -2.85 17.83
CA ASP A 354 2.52 -3.66 16.71
C ASP A 354 2.73 -2.81 15.45
N PRO A 355 3.68 -3.16 14.57
CA PRO A 355 3.80 -2.56 13.24
C PRO A 355 2.51 -2.68 12.43
N LEU A 356 2.15 -1.63 11.71
CA LEU A 356 0.97 -1.57 10.84
C LEU A 356 1.04 -2.61 9.70
N GLU A 357 2.25 -3.02 9.31
CA GLU A 357 2.52 -3.98 8.25
C GLU A 357 2.17 -5.42 8.64
N ARG A 358 2.10 -5.74 9.95
CA ARG A 358 1.76 -7.08 10.46
C ARG A 358 0.25 -7.33 10.50
N ALA A 359 -0.16 -8.59 10.70
CA ALA A 359 -1.55 -8.91 11.01
C ALA A 359 -1.93 -8.36 12.40
N PRO A 360 -3.17 -7.88 12.60
CA PRO A 360 -3.63 -7.44 13.91
C PRO A 360 -3.65 -8.61 14.91
N ARG A 361 -3.06 -8.38 16.08
CA ARG A 361 -3.06 -9.32 17.22
C ARG A 361 -3.64 -8.62 18.46
N ASP A 362 -3.10 -8.91 19.65
CA ASP A 362 -3.57 -8.35 20.91
C ASP A 362 -3.16 -6.89 21.14
N LEU A 363 -2.10 -6.42 20.45
CA LEU A 363 -1.61 -5.05 20.59
C LEU A 363 -2.25 -4.13 19.54
N PRO A 364 -2.49 -2.85 19.87
CA PRO A 364 -2.90 -1.88 18.88
C PRO A 364 -1.80 -1.64 17.85
N GLN A 365 -2.19 -1.46 16.60
CA GLN A 365 -1.33 -1.01 15.50
C GLN A 365 -1.51 0.49 15.21
N ARG A 366 -2.67 1.02 15.62
CA ARG A 366 -3.08 2.42 15.44
C ARG A 366 -3.57 3.00 16.74
N LEU A 367 -3.10 4.21 17.08
CA LEU A 367 -3.75 5.05 18.07
C LEU A 367 -4.48 6.21 17.42
N VAL A 368 -5.66 6.51 17.93
CA VAL A 368 -6.42 7.71 17.58
C VAL A 368 -6.60 8.56 18.82
N ILE A 369 -6.14 9.82 18.76
CA ILE A 369 -6.25 10.78 19.85
C ILE A 369 -7.08 11.98 19.37
N PRO A 370 -8.34 12.13 19.81
CA PRO A 370 -9.16 13.29 19.42
C PRO A 370 -8.54 14.61 19.86
N ASP A 371 -8.53 15.63 18.99
CA ASP A 371 -8.09 16.97 19.37
C ASP A 371 -9.18 17.67 20.20
N PRO A 372 -8.95 17.94 21.50
CA PRO A 372 -9.98 18.53 22.36
C PRO A 372 -10.35 19.96 21.95
N ARG A 373 -9.52 20.61 21.12
CA ARG A 373 -9.73 21.99 20.68
C ARG A 373 -10.61 22.09 19.44
N ARG A 374 -10.75 21.01 18.66
CA ARG A 374 -11.47 21.01 17.37
C ARG A 374 -12.23 19.72 17.15
N ARG A 375 -13.55 19.81 17.05
CA ARG A 375 -14.42 18.66 16.79
C ARG A 375 -14.05 17.99 15.45
N GLY A 376 -13.89 16.67 15.47
CA GLY A 376 -13.63 15.85 14.28
C GLY A 376 -12.16 15.72 13.89
N ARG A 377 -11.28 16.62 14.37
CA ARG A 377 -9.84 16.52 14.18
C ARG A 377 -9.22 15.56 15.21
N PHE A 378 -8.19 14.84 14.80
CA PHE A 378 -7.45 13.92 15.67
C PHE A 378 -5.97 13.82 15.29
N TRP A 379 -5.19 13.24 16.18
CA TRP A 379 -3.87 12.70 15.85
C TRP A 379 -3.97 11.20 15.66
N GLU A 380 -3.19 10.71 14.72
CA GLU A 380 -3.00 9.30 14.42
C GLU A 380 -1.55 8.94 14.66
N LEU A 381 -1.32 7.83 15.36
CA LEU A 381 0.02 7.30 15.58
C LEU A 381 0.01 5.84 15.15
N ASP A 382 0.94 5.47 14.27
CA ASP A 382 1.15 4.10 13.80
C ASP A 382 2.64 3.76 13.83
N VAL A 383 2.99 2.50 14.13
CA VAL A 383 4.37 2.02 14.01
C VAL A 383 4.58 1.52 12.59
N ARG A 384 5.61 2.02 11.90
CA ARG A 384 5.92 1.68 10.51
C ARG A 384 7.30 1.04 10.43
N ARG A 385 7.37 -0.14 9.81
CA ARG A 385 8.60 -0.90 9.58
C ARG A 385 8.81 -1.13 8.08
N PRO A 386 10.05 -1.29 7.59
CA PRO A 386 10.31 -1.63 6.21
C PRO A 386 9.98 -3.11 5.99
N LEU A 387 8.70 -3.45 5.92
CA LEU A 387 8.18 -4.82 5.74
C LEU A 387 7.21 -4.85 4.56
N GLY A 388 7.19 -5.94 3.80
CA GLY A 388 6.36 -6.08 2.60
C GLY A 388 6.61 -4.97 1.57
N PHE A 389 5.55 -4.33 1.09
CA PHE A 389 5.60 -3.17 0.19
C PHE A 389 6.22 -1.90 0.81
N ASP A 390 6.45 -1.86 2.12
CA ASP A 390 7.25 -0.79 2.71
C ASP A 390 8.76 -1.10 2.72
N ARG A 391 9.21 -2.28 2.24
CA ARG A 391 10.64 -2.60 2.07
C ARG A 391 11.32 -1.79 0.98
N GLY A 392 10.64 -1.54 -0.15
CA GLY A 392 11.23 -0.79 -1.27
C GLY A 392 11.14 0.73 -1.09
N ARG A 393 11.24 1.20 0.15
CA ARG A 393 11.45 2.61 0.47
C ARG A 393 12.74 3.09 -0.18
N VAL A 394 12.56 3.69 -1.34
CA VAL A 394 13.57 4.49 -2.02
C VAL A 394 14.00 5.61 -1.11
N GLY A 395 15.29 5.68 -0.85
CA GLY A 395 15.86 6.81 -0.12
C GLY A 395 16.36 6.54 1.29
N GLY A 396 16.66 5.30 1.67
CA GLY A 396 17.59 5.02 2.80
C GLY A 396 19.03 5.56 2.59
N ARG A 397 19.23 6.59 1.76
CA ARG A 397 20.51 7.27 1.53
C ARG A 397 21.02 8.00 2.78
N TRP A 398 20.19 8.24 3.81
CA TRP A 398 20.51 9.16 4.91
C TRP A 398 20.53 8.61 6.34
N GLY A 399 20.26 7.33 6.59
CA GLY A 399 20.46 6.75 7.93
C GLY A 399 19.23 6.80 8.85
N PRO A 400 19.29 7.32 10.09
CA PRO A 400 18.19 7.31 11.09
C PRO A 400 16.85 7.94 10.61
N GLY A 401 15.68 7.51 11.12
CA GLY A 401 14.37 8.17 10.95
C GLY A 401 13.37 7.54 9.96
N PHE A 402 13.75 6.46 9.25
CA PHE A 402 12.95 5.85 8.18
C PHE A 402 12.00 4.74 8.64
N GLU A 403 12.01 4.44 9.93
CA GLU A 403 11.17 3.45 10.58
C GLU A 403 10.92 3.89 12.01
N GLY A 404 9.79 3.47 12.58
CA GLY A 404 9.42 3.79 13.94
C GLY A 404 8.01 4.37 14.02
N LEU A 405 7.80 5.23 14.99
CA LEU A 405 6.50 5.84 15.26
C LEU A 405 6.26 7.00 14.29
N VAL A 406 5.27 6.86 13.42
CA VAL A 406 4.80 7.94 12.56
C VAL A 406 3.64 8.63 13.24
N VAL A 407 3.72 9.95 13.37
CA VAL A 407 2.67 10.76 13.98
C VAL A 407 2.05 11.67 12.92
N ALA A 408 0.75 11.54 12.71
CA ALA A 408 0.00 12.37 11.79
C ALA A 408 -1.08 13.16 12.51
N ARG A 409 -1.43 14.28 11.90
CA ARG A 409 -2.51 15.15 12.31
C ARG A 409 -3.54 15.15 11.20
N VAL A 410 -4.75 14.72 11.53
CA VAL A 410 -5.81 14.46 10.56
C VAL A 410 -6.98 15.39 10.83
N ASP A 411 -7.37 16.15 9.81
CA ASP A 411 -8.55 17.01 9.80
C ASP A 411 -9.52 16.56 8.70
N PRO A 412 -10.47 15.65 9.01
CA PRO A 412 -11.44 15.16 8.03
C PRO A 412 -12.32 16.27 7.45
N GLY A 413 -12.44 17.43 8.13
CA GLY A 413 -13.18 18.58 7.59
C GLY A 413 -12.53 19.20 6.36
N LEU A 414 -11.29 18.82 6.05
CA LEU A 414 -10.56 19.20 4.83
C LEU A 414 -10.77 18.22 3.68
N LEU A 415 -11.51 17.12 3.87
CA LEU A 415 -12.06 16.35 2.76
C LEU A 415 -13.19 17.18 2.14
N THR A 416 -12.92 17.87 1.03
CA THR A 416 -13.91 18.73 0.37
C THR A 416 -14.08 18.35 -1.09
N ARG A 417 -15.34 18.38 -1.57
CA ARG A 417 -15.64 18.30 -3.01
C ARG A 417 -15.03 19.53 -3.70
N GLY A 418 -13.93 19.35 -4.41
CA GLY A 418 -13.27 20.43 -5.16
C GLY A 418 -11.75 20.37 -5.02
N GLU A 419 -11.13 21.50 -4.73
CA GLU A 419 -9.69 21.59 -4.51
C GLU A 419 -9.28 20.71 -3.31
N PRO A 420 -8.25 19.86 -3.44
CA PRO A 420 -7.72 19.13 -2.30
C PRO A 420 -7.33 20.14 -1.22
N LYS A 421 -7.51 19.78 0.06
CA LYS A 421 -7.11 20.63 1.19
C LYS A 421 -6.07 20.00 2.12
N GLY A 422 -5.53 18.83 1.76
CA GLY A 422 -4.50 18.13 2.54
C GLY A 422 -5.02 17.77 3.93
N PRO A 423 -5.91 16.76 4.07
CA PRO A 423 -6.49 16.40 5.35
C PRO A 423 -5.48 15.77 6.33
N VAL A 424 -4.33 15.32 5.83
CA VAL A 424 -3.28 14.67 6.61
C VAL A 424 -2.03 15.53 6.63
N ARG A 425 -1.43 15.66 7.81
CA ARG A 425 -0.09 16.24 7.99
C ARG A 425 0.75 15.33 8.86
N ILE A 426 1.84 14.80 8.31
CA ILE A 426 2.87 14.11 9.09
C ILE A 426 3.64 15.13 9.93
N LEU A 427 3.87 14.79 11.20
CA LEU A 427 4.69 15.57 12.12
C LEU A 427 6.12 15.05 12.05
N ASP A 428 7.00 15.90 11.55
CA ASP A 428 8.38 15.54 11.23
C ASP A 428 9.25 15.46 12.50
N ALA A 429 9.89 14.31 12.70
CA ALA A 429 10.87 14.08 13.76
C ALA A 429 12.18 14.84 13.49
N HIS A 430 12.55 15.04 12.23
CA HIS A 430 13.84 15.58 11.81
C HIS A 430 13.67 16.81 10.89
N PRO A 431 13.07 17.91 11.38
CA PRO A 431 12.80 19.07 10.55
C PRO A 431 14.09 19.68 9.96
N GLY A 432 14.05 19.92 8.65
CA GLY A 432 15.15 20.56 7.92
C GLY A 432 16.06 19.56 7.20
N THR A 433 15.62 18.32 7.00
CA THR A 433 16.33 17.31 6.19
C THR A 433 16.74 17.88 4.82
N PRO A 434 18.04 17.83 4.49
CA PRO A 434 18.54 18.38 3.24
C PRO A 434 18.01 17.59 2.05
N GLU A 435 17.92 18.26 0.90
CA GLU A 435 17.52 17.61 -0.34
C GLU A 435 18.48 16.47 -0.70
N PRO A 436 17.98 15.25 -0.99
CA PRO A 436 18.81 14.16 -1.46
C PRO A 436 19.39 14.48 -2.84
N PRO A 437 20.61 14.01 -3.16
CA PRO A 437 21.15 14.12 -4.50
C PRO A 437 20.23 13.39 -5.49
N ALA A 438 20.12 13.95 -6.70
CA ALA A 438 19.29 13.38 -7.76
C ALA A 438 19.63 11.91 -8.07
N PRO A 439 18.66 11.12 -8.55
CA PRO A 439 17.23 11.47 -8.65
C PRO A 439 16.55 11.52 -7.27
N SER A 440 15.66 12.48 -7.09
CA SER A 440 14.85 12.70 -5.90
C SER A 440 13.37 12.68 -6.27
N TYR A 441 12.48 12.53 -5.29
CA TYR A 441 11.03 12.63 -5.55
C TYR A 441 10.70 13.98 -6.20
N PRO A 442 9.85 14.02 -7.24
CA PRO A 442 9.38 15.27 -7.78
C PRO A 442 8.66 16.06 -6.68
N GLY A 443 9.09 17.30 -6.46
CA GLY A 443 8.26 18.29 -5.78
C GLY A 443 8.66 18.78 -4.39
N GLY A 444 9.63 18.20 -3.67
CA GLY A 444 9.98 18.68 -2.33
C GLY A 444 9.69 17.72 -1.17
N ARG A 445 9.17 16.52 -1.45
CA ARG A 445 8.58 15.65 -0.41
C ARG A 445 9.59 14.78 0.35
N TRP A 446 10.89 14.88 0.02
CA TRP A 446 11.97 14.15 0.71
C TRP A 446 12.10 14.54 2.19
N GLN A 447 11.65 15.73 2.57
CA GLN A 447 11.76 16.23 3.95
C GLN A 447 11.01 15.38 4.95
N LEU A 448 10.06 14.58 4.48
CA LEU A 448 9.29 13.68 5.34
C LEU A 448 9.82 12.26 5.30
N ASP A 449 10.85 11.92 4.50
CA ASP A 449 11.31 10.53 4.40
C ASP A 449 11.81 9.97 5.73
N ASP A 450 12.36 10.83 6.59
CA ASP A 450 12.87 10.54 7.92
C ASP A 450 11.93 11.02 9.05
N ALA A 451 10.64 11.22 8.77
CA ALA A 451 9.71 11.79 9.75
C ALA A 451 9.39 10.89 10.97
N ALA A 452 9.86 9.63 11.03
CA ALA A 452 9.50 8.73 12.12
C ALA A 452 10.31 9.01 13.40
N TYR A 453 9.64 8.86 14.54
CA TYR A 453 10.26 8.94 15.87
C TYR A 453 10.74 7.55 16.30
N ASN A 454 11.98 7.44 16.77
CA ASN A 454 12.57 6.15 17.13
C ASN A 454 13.65 6.29 18.23
N LEU A 455 14.19 5.15 18.66
CA LEU A 455 15.30 5.04 19.59
C LEU A 455 16.58 4.70 18.81
N GLY A 456 17.65 5.45 19.06
CA GLY A 456 18.94 5.16 18.47
C GLY A 456 19.85 6.39 18.39
N PRO A 457 21.12 6.21 18.04
CA PRO A 457 22.02 7.33 17.80
C PRO A 457 21.50 8.21 16.64
N GLY A 458 21.23 9.49 16.93
CA GLY A 458 20.73 10.45 15.95
C GLY A 458 19.21 10.46 15.76
N GLU A 459 18.47 9.54 16.41
CA GLU A 459 17.01 9.47 16.37
C GLU A 459 16.35 10.42 17.38
N VAL A 460 15.15 10.87 17.07
CA VAL A 460 14.31 11.67 17.97
C VAL A 460 13.25 10.78 18.62
N PRO A 461 13.30 10.55 19.95
CA PRO A 461 12.38 9.62 20.61
C PRO A 461 11.08 10.27 21.05
N ALA A 462 10.92 11.59 20.98
CA ALA A 462 9.78 12.28 21.56
C ALA A 462 9.37 13.50 20.74
N GLY A 463 8.10 13.88 20.83
CA GLY A 463 7.56 15.03 20.13
C GLY A 463 6.31 15.63 20.79
N ARG A 464 5.84 16.74 20.21
CA ARG A 464 4.64 17.45 20.69
C ARG A 464 3.94 18.20 19.55
N ASP A 465 2.61 18.24 19.60
CA ASP A 465 1.78 19.13 18.77
C ASP A 465 0.56 19.60 19.56
N GLY A 466 0.55 20.90 19.90
CA GLY A 466 -0.49 21.47 20.76
C GLY A 466 -0.55 20.79 22.14
N PRO A 467 -1.72 20.26 22.57
CA PRO A 467 -1.86 19.60 23.87
C PRO A 467 -1.31 18.16 23.90
N LEU A 468 -0.99 17.57 22.73
CA LEU A 468 -0.46 16.22 22.66
C LEU A 468 1.06 16.22 22.77
N ALA A 469 1.58 15.34 23.62
CA ALA A 469 2.98 14.93 23.66
C ALA A 469 3.09 13.40 23.57
N TRP A 470 4.20 12.91 23.00
CA TRP A 470 4.49 11.49 22.90
C TRP A 470 5.97 11.20 23.14
N ASP A 471 6.24 9.98 23.61
CA ASP A 471 7.57 9.42 23.82
C ASP A 471 7.60 7.96 23.32
N VAL A 472 8.63 7.60 22.56
CA VAL A 472 9.04 6.22 22.31
C VAL A 472 9.95 5.82 23.47
N LEU A 473 9.56 4.78 24.20
CA LEU A 473 10.21 4.36 25.43
C LEU A 473 11.13 3.16 25.21
N GLU A 474 10.65 2.17 24.46
CA GLU A 474 11.35 0.91 24.21
C GLU A 474 11.04 0.41 22.79
N ALA A 475 11.99 -0.32 22.21
CA ALA A 475 11.84 -1.03 20.95
C ALA A 475 12.31 -2.47 21.14
N ASP A 476 11.65 -3.43 20.51
CA ASP A 476 12.05 -4.84 20.59
C ASP A 476 12.50 -5.42 19.24
N ALA A 477 12.98 -6.66 19.28
CA ALA A 477 13.50 -7.35 18.10
C ALA A 477 12.42 -7.69 17.05
N SER A 478 11.14 -7.64 17.41
CA SER A 478 10.00 -7.83 16.51
C SER A 478 9.56 -6.52 15.84
N GLY A 479 10.28 -5.42 16.10
CA GLY A 479 9.97 -4.09 15.57
C GLY A 479 8.80 -3.39 16.27
N ARG A 480 8.34 -3.91 17.42
CA ARG A 480 7.28 -3.27 18.22
C ARG A 480 7.87 -2.11 19.00
N LEU A 481 7.04 -1.09 19.24
CA LEU A 481 7.43 0.07 20.05
C LEU A 481 6.53 0.18 21.28
N ARG A 482 7.15 0.38 22.45
CA ARG A 482 6.45 0.85 23.65
C ARG A 482 6.43 2.36 23.60
N ILE A 483 5.24 2.94 23.58
CA ILE A 483 5.09 4.40 23.51
C ILE A 483 4.26 4.92 24.69
N ARG A 484 4.49 6.17 25.04
CA ARG A 484 3.66 6.95 25.95
C ARG A 484 3.08 8.13 25.20
N VAL A 485 1.80 8.40 25.40
CA VAL A 485 1.12 9.60 24.91
C VAL A 485 0.44 10.31 26.08
N VAL A 486 0.51 11.65 26.08
CA VAL A 486 -0.11 12.50 27.09
C VAL A 486 -0.84 13.64 26.40
N LEU A 487 -2.16 13.68 26.58
CA LEU A 487 -3.01 14.80 26.19
C LEU A 487 -3.25 15.71 27.41
N LYS A 488 -2.72 16.93 27.36
CA LYS A 488 -2.80 17.92 28.45
C LYS A 488 -4.06 18.78 28.40
#